data_AF-A0A7R9ULV3-F1
#
_entry.id   AF-A0A7R9ULV3-F1
#
_cell.length_a   1.000
_cell.length_b   1.000
_cell.length_c   1.000
_cell.angle_alpha   90.00
_cell.angle_beta   90.00
_cell.angle_gamma   90.00
#
_symmetry.space_group_name_H-M   'P 1'
#
loop_
_entity.id
_entity.type
_entity.pdbx_description
1 polymer ?
#
loop_
_entity_poly.entity_id
_entity_poly.type
_entity_poly.pdbx_seq_one_letter_code
_entity_poly.pdbx_strand_id
1 'polypeptide(L)'
;GRMRGLPQTGKAAERAAPTFIRYTPSEGGGGNVQGRVIRMVEAAKDPLEPPKFKQRRVPNGPPSPPAPVMHSPERKLTAEDRAAWKIPPCVSSWKNAKGYTVPLDKRLAADGRGLQAVQISDNFAKLSESLYIAERAAREEVERRSQLQKK
;
A
#
# COMPACT_ATOMS: atom_id res chain seq x y z
N GLY A 1 22.91 37.48 -9.62
CA GLY A 1 21.97 37.23 -10.74
C GLY A 1 22.49 36.08 -11.57
N ARG A 2 21.66 35.07 -11.85
CA ARG A 2 22.00 33.96 -12.77
C ARG A 2 21.16 34.14 -14.04
N MET A 3 21.85 34.33 -15.17
CA MET A 3 21.30 34.56 -16.49
C MET A 3 20.40 33.40 -16.94
N ARG A 4 19.24 33.75 -17.51
CA ARG A 4 18.36 32.85 -18.26
C ARG A 4 19.11 32.30 -19.49
N GLY A 5 19.15 30.99 -19.64
CA GLY A 5 19.61 30.35 -20.88
C GLY A 5 18.63 30.60 -22.02
N LEU A 6 19.15 31.01 -23.17
CA LEU A 6 18.37 31.18 -24.41
C LEU A 6 17.84 29.83 -24.91
N PRO A 7 16.67 29.79 -25.58
CA PRO A 7 16.18 28.59 -26.24
C PRO A 7 17.08 28.26 -27.46
N GLN A 8 17.55 27.01 -27.52
CA GLN A 8 18.29 26.52 -28.69
C GLN A 8 17.38 26.50 -29.91
N THR A 9 17.81 27.18 -30.96
CA THR A 9 17.18 27.16 -32.28
C THR A 9 17.26 25.76 -32.88
N GLY A 10 16.13 25.24 -33.36
CA GLY A 10 16.02 23.90 -33.94
C GLY A 10 16.93 23.75 -35.17
N LYS A 11 17.79 22.73 -35.16
CA LYS A 11 18.58 22.32 -36.34
C LYS A 11 17.63 21.79 -37.41
N ALA A 12 17.76 22.30 -38.64
CA ALA A 12 17.12 21.74 -39.82
C ALA A 12 17.65 20.31 -40.07
N ALA A 13 16.75 19.36 -40.31
CA ALA A 13 17.09 17.96 -40.54
C ALA A 13 17.81 17.79 -41.90
N GLU A 14 19.00 17.19 -41.88
CA GLU A 14 19.71 16.75 -43.08
C GLU A 14 18.91 15.61 -43.74
N ARG A 15 18.57 15.76 -45.04
CA ARG A 15 17.77 14.76 -45.77
C ARG A 15 18.62 13.52 -46.00
N ALA A 16 18.20 12.38 -45.46
CA ALA A 16 18.86 11.10 -45.71
C ALA A 16 18.88 10.75 -47.20
N ALA A 17 19.99 10.16 -47.67
CA ALA A 17 20.15 9.75 -49.05
C ALA A 17 19.11 8.69 -49.46
N PRO A 18 18.66 8.67 -50.73
CA PRO A 18 17.69 7.69 -51.21
C PRO A 18 18.23 6.26 -51.07
N THR A 19 17.40 5.36 -50.53
CA THR A 19 17.75 3.93 -50.39
C THR A 19 17.15 3.14 -51.53
N PHE A 20 17.93 2.24 -52.14
CA PHE A 20 17.45 1.38 -53.22
C PHE A 20 17.24 -0.04 -52.72
N ILE A 21 16.04 -0.57 -52.88
CA ILE A 21 15.65 -1.92 -52.47
C ILE A 21 15.32 -2.72 -53.72
N ARG A 22 15.94 -3.89 -53.89
CA ARG A 22 15.52 -4.85 -54.92
C ARG A 22 14.38 -5.69 -54.37
N TYR A 23 13.23 -5.62 -55.00
CA TYR A 23 12.02 -6.34 -54.63
C TYR A 23 11.67 -7.35 -55.72
N THR A 24 11.54 -8.61 -55.34
CA THR A 24 11.02 -9.68 -56.19
C THR A 24 9.60 -9.99 -55.73
N PRO A 25 8.57 -9.72 -56.55
CA PRO A 25 7.19 -10.00 -56.17
C PRO A 25 6.95 -11.50 -56.05
N SER A 26 6.27 -11.93 -54.98
CA SER A 26 5.89 -13.33 -54.75
C SER A 26 4.62 -13.74 -55.49
N GLU A 27 3.78 -12.78 -55.87
CA GLU A 27 2.61 -12.98 -56.73
C GLU A 27 2.75 -12.13 -57.98
N GLY A 28 2.35 -12.68 -59.13
CA GLY A 28 2.57 -12.15 -60.48
C GLY A 28 1.88 -10.81 -60.74
N GLY A 29 2.45 -9.73 -60.19
CA GLY A 29 2.06 -8.36 -60.50
C GLY A 29 2.53 -7.98 -61.90
N GLY A 30 1.56 -7.76 -62.80
CA GLY A 30 1.70 -7.48 -64.23
C GLY A 30 3.02 -6.80 -64.63
N GLY A 31 3.82 -7.54 -65.37
CA GLY A 31 5.13 -7.13 -65.89
C GLY A 31 6.07 -8.33 -65.92
N ASN A 32 6.56 -8.69 -67.10
CA ASN A 32 7.46 -9.81 -67.37
C ASN A 32 8.90 -9.51 -66.87
N VAL A 33 9.02 -9.09 -65.60
CA VAL A 33 10.29 -8.68 -64.99
C VAL A 33 10.43 -9.41 -63.66
N GLN A 34 11.45 -10.27 -63.56
CA GLN A 34 11.73 -11.13 -62.40
C GLN A 34 12.06 -10.35 -61.11
N GLY A 35 12.30 -9.04 -61.17
CA GLY A 35 12.51 -8.20 -60.00
C GLY A 35 12.54 -6.72 -60.35
N ARG A 36 12.18 -5.87 -59.40
CA ARG A 36 12.11 -4.40 -59.54
C ARG A 36 13.05 -3.75 -58.52
N VAL A 37 13.63 -2.61 -58.87
CA VAL A 37 14.42 -1.80 -57.92
C VAL A 37 13.59 -0.59 -57.52
N ILE A 38 13.30 -0.45 -56.23
CA ILE A 38 12.48 0.61 -55.65
C ILE A 38 13.41 1.62 -54.96
N ARG A 39 13.27 2.90 -55.29
CA ARG A 39 13.96 3.99 -54.60
C ARG A 39 13.06 4.55 -53.50
N MET A 40 13.41 4.26 -52.26
CA MET A 40 12.74 4.79 -51.07
C MET A 40 13.36 6.13 -50.70
N VAL A 41 12.51 7.15 -50.55
CA VAL A 41 12.90 8.49 -50.10
C VAL A 41 11.99 8.87 -48.94
N GLU A 42 12.58 9.36 -47.85
CA GLU A 42 11.81 9.88 -46.72
C GLU A 42 11.08 11.17 -47.13
N ALA A 43 9.77 11.23 -46.83
CA ALA A 43 8.98 12.42 -47.11
C ALA A 43 9.41 13.57 -46.17
N ALA A 44 9.62 14.76 -46.73
CA ALA A 44 9.99 15.94 -45.94
C ALA A 44 8.89 16.27 -44.92
N LYS A 45 9.25 16.28 -43.64
CA LYS A 45 8.34 16.56 -42.52
C LYS A 45 8.43 18.03 -42.10
N ASP A 46 7.29 18.67 -41.87
CA ASP A 46 7.22 20.05 -41.40
C ASP A 46 7.67 20.14 -39.92
N PRO A 47 8.67 20.98 -39.59
CA PRO A 47 9.15 21.16 -38.22
C PRO A 47 8.11 21.76 -37.26
N LEU A 48 7.06 22.42 -37.75
CA LEU A 48 6.01 23.05 -36.93
C LEU A 48 4.74 22.19 -36.83
N GLU A 49 4.71 21.01 -37.43
CA GLU A 49 3.53 20.16 -37.41
C GLU A 49 3.28 19.55 -36.02
N PRO A 50 2.08 19.73 -35.42
CA PRO A 50 1.76 19.19 -34.11
C PRO A 50 1.60 17.65 -34.13
N PRO A 51 1.63 16.98 -32.95
CA PRO A 51 1.47 15.53 -32.87
C PRO A 51 0.13 15.05 -33.48
N LYS A 52 0.19 14.12 -34.44
CA LYS A 52 -0.99 13.62 -35.18
C LYS A 52 -1.89 12.69 -34.38
N PHE A 53 -1.37 12.05 -33.34
CA PHE A 53 -2.06 10.96 -32.63
C PHE A 53 -2.33 11.31 -31.17
N LYS A 54 -3.53 10.95 -30.69
CA LYS A 54 -3.91 11.04 -29.29
C LYS A 54 -3.40 9.83 -28.51
N GLN A 55 -3.11 10.02 -27.22
CA GLN A 55 -2.77 8.92 -26.32
C GLN A 55 -4.02 8.08 -26.02
N ARG A 56 -3.98 6.80 -26.38
CA ARG A 56 -5.03 5.83 -26.04
C ARG A 56 -4.51 4.86 -24.99
N ARG A 57 -5.19 4.76 -23.85
CA ARG A 57 -4.93 3.70 -22.86
C ARG A 57 -5.70 2.46 -23.26
N VAL A 58 -4.99 1.38 -23.55
CA VAL A 58 -5.54 0.07 -23.90
C VAL A 58 -5.28 -0.87 -22.72
N PRO A 59 -6.20 -1.79 -22.38
CA PRO A 59 -5.92 -2.83 -21.39
C PRO A 59 -4.68 -3.64 -21.79
N ASN A 60 -3.96 -4.14 -20.78
CA ASN A 60 -2.82 -5.00 -21.04
C ASN A 60 -3.28 -6.23 -21.83
N GLY A 61 -2.46 -6.63 -22.81
CA GLY A 61 -2.68 -7.86 -23.56
C GLY A 61 -2.65 -9.09 -22.63
N PRO A 62 -3.10 -10.25 -23.14
CA PRO A 62 -3.00 -11.49 -22.37
C PRO A 62 -1.53 -11.77 -22.01
N PRO A 63 -1.27 -12.33 -20.81
CA PRO A 63 0.07 -12.77 -20.48
C PRO A 63 0.52 -13.89 -21.43
N SER A 64 1.83 -14.11 -21.53
CA SER A 64 2.34 -15.33 -22.16
C SER A 64 1.72 -16.57 -21.50
N PRO A 65 1.57 -17.69 -22.23
CA PRO A 65 1.09 -18.94 -21.64
C PRO A 65 1.85 -19.26 -20.34
N PRO A 66 1.16 -19.60 -19.24
CA PRO A 66 1.83 -19.87 -17.97
C PRO A 66 2.76 -21.07 -18.13
N ALA A 67 3.99 -20.93 -17.68
CA ALA A 67 4.94 -22.02 -17.67
C ALA A 67 4.46 -23.17 -16.75
N PRO A 68 4.71 -24.45 -17.09
CA PRO A 68 4.37 -25.57 -16.21
C PRO A 68 5.07 -25.44 -14.87
N VAL A 69 4.30 -25.51 -13.78
CA VAL A 69 4.87 -25.49 -12.42
C VAL A 69 5.11 -26.92 -11.96
N MET A 70 6.38 -27.29 -11.82
CA MET A 70 6.81 -28.63 -11.39
C MET A 70 6.80 -28.75 -9.87
N HIS A 71 5.60 -28.81 -9.28
CA HIS A 71 5.45 -29.08 -7.86
C HIS A 71 5.80 -30.54 -7.50
N SER A 72 6.25 -30.77 -6.27
CA SER A 72 6.20 -32.11 -5.66
C SER A 72 4.73 -32.58 -5.55
N PRO A 73 4.49 -33.89 -5.36
CA PRO A 73 3.15 -34.37 -5.04
C PRO A 73 2.57 -33.63 -3.83
N GLU A 74 1.25 -33.38 -3.85
CA GLU A 74 0.56 -32.68 -2.78
C GLU A 74 0.68 -33.44 -1.44
N ARG A 75 1.09 -32.72 -0.39
CA ARG A 75 1.11 -33.27 0.96
C ARG A 75 -0.33 -33.35 1.47
N LYS A 76 -0.72 -34.49 2.06
CA LYS A 76 -2.03 -34.65 2.67
C LYS A 76 -2.13 -33.75 3.90
N LEU A 77 -3.01 -32.75 3.85
CA LEU A 77 -3.32 -31.89 4.99
C LEU A 77 -4.24 -32.64 5.96
N THR A 78 -3.92 -32.63 7.25
CA THR A 78 -4.80 -33.21 8.27
C THR A 78 -5.97 -32.28 8.58
N ALA A 79 -7.06 -32.83 9.12
CA ALA A 79 -8.20 -32.01 9.55
C ALA A 79 -7.83 -31.06 10.70
N GLU A 80 -6.93 -31.50 11.58
CA GLU A 80 -6.42 -30.73 12.72
C GLU A 80 -5.62 -29.51 12.25
N ASP A 81 -4.70 -29.69 11.30
CA ASP A 81 -3.93 -28.58 10.73
C ASP A 81 -4.88 -27.54 10.11
N ARG A 82 -5.86 -27.99 9.33
CA ARG A 82 -6.83 -27.08 8.71
C ARG A 82 -7.61 -26.29 9.76
N ALA A 83 -7.99 -26.92 10.88
CA ALA A 83 -8.74 -26.28 11.95
C ALA A 83 -7.87 -25.27 12.72
N ALA A 84 -6.60 -25.61 12.98
CA ALA A 84 -5.64 -24.73 13.66
C ALA A 84 -5.41 -23.42 12.89
N TRP A 85 -5.45 -23.48 11.56
CA TRP A 85 -5.30 -22.32 10.68
C TRP A 85 -6.62 -21.60 10.34
N LYS A 86 -7.72 -21.93 11.03
CA LYS A 86 -8.99 -21.23 10.84
C LYS A 86 -8.98 -19.87 11.54
N ILE A 87 -8.79 -18.82 10.75
CA ILE A 87 -8.76 -17.43 11.24
C ILE A 87 -10.19 -16.97 11.63
N PRO A 88 -10.43 -16.54 12.89
CA PRO A 88 -11.71 -15.98 13.30
C PRO A 88 -12.03 -14.64 12.60
N PRO A 89 -13.31 -14.31 12.36
CA PRO A 89 -13.69 -13.04 11.76
C PRO A 89 -13.40 -11.86 12.71
N CYS A 90 -12.91 -10.75 12.14
CA CYS A 90 -12.63 -9.53 12.90
C CYS A 90 -13.93 -8.75 13.18
N VAL A 91 -14.36 -8.72 14.44
CA VAL A 91 -15.43 -7.83 14.91
C VAL A 91 -14.80 -6.64 15.61
N SER A 92 -14.91 -5.45 15.01
CA SER A 92 -14.29 -4.24 15.58
C SER A 92 -15.28 -3.42 16.42
N SER A 93 -14.77 -2.76 17.47
CA SER A 93 -15.57 -1.88 18.33
C SER A 93 -15.86 -0.50 17.69
N TRP A 94 -15.16 -0.14 16.61
CA TRP A 94 -15.27 1.19 15.98
C TRP A 94 -15.86 1.16 14.57
N LYS A 95 -15.48 0.20 13.73
CA LYS A 95 -15.84 0.18 12.30
C LYS A 95 -16.75 -0.99 11.96
N ASN A 96 -17.94 -0.65 11.47
CA ASN A 96 -18.88 -1.60 10.88
C ASN A 96 -19.36 -1.06 9.53
N ALA A 97 -18.53 -1.19 8.49
CA ALA A 97 -18.77 -0.56 7.19
C ALA A 97 -20.07 -1.01 6.52
N LYS A 98 -20.47 -2.27 6.73
CA LYS A 98 -21.68 -2.86 6.15
C LYS A 98 -22.89 -2.81 7.09
N GLY A 99 -22.75 -2.24 8.29
CA GLY A 99 -23.86 -2.06 9.23
C GLY A 99 -24.45 -3.36 9.79
N TYR A 100 -23.70 -4.45 9.85
CA TYR A 100 -24.23 -5.73 10.36
C TYR A 100 -24.70 -5.65 11.82
N THR A 101 -25.84 -6.27 12.11
CA THR A 101 -26.33 -6.48 13.48
C THR A 101 -25.60 -7.67 14.09
N VAL A 102 -24.55 -7.37 14.86
CA VAL A 102 -23.76 -8.37 15.59
C VAL A 102 -24.24 -8.43 17.05
N PRO A 103 -24.58 -9.62 17.58
CA PRO A 103 -24.99 -9.79 18.98
C PRO A 103 -23.84 -9.47 19.95
N LEU A 104 -24.20 -9.14 21.20
CA LEU A 104 -23.25 -8.63 22.20
C LEU A 104 -22.15 -9.63 22.55
N ASP A 105 -22.49 -10.92 22.66
CA ASP A 105 -21.54 -11.99 22.95
C ASP A 105 -20.40 -12.04 21.92
N LYS A 106 -20.73 -11.93 20.62
CA LYS A 106 -19.73 -11.95 19.54
C LYS A 106 -18.94 -10.66 19.42
N ARG A 107 -19.49 -9.52 19.86
CA ARG A 107 -18.76 -8.25 19.94
C ARG A 107 -17.73 -8.25 21.05
N LEU A 108 -18.08 -8.83 22.19
CA LEU A 108 -17.21 -8.92 23.37
C LEU A 108 -16.27 -10.13 23.32
N ALA A 109 -16.51 -11.10 22.43
CA ALA A 109 -15.69 -12.31 22.34
C ALA A 109 -14.19 -12.05 22.09
N ALA A 110 -13.86 -10.98 21.33
CA ALA A 110 -12.47 -10.60 21.07
C ALA A 110 -11.89 -9.68 22.16
N ASP A 111 -12.68 -9.29 23.15
CA ASP A 111 -12.28 -8.37 24.20
C ASP A 111 -11.54 -9.11 25.31
N GLY A 112 -10.21 -9.13 25.21
CA GLY A 112 -9.32 -9.79 26.17
C GLY A 112 -9.28 -9.15 27.56
N ARG A 113 -10.02 -8.06 27.82
CA ARG A 113 -10.06 -7.42 29.15
C ARG A 113 -10.54 -8.36 30.25
N GLY A 114 -11.40 -9.33 29.94
CA GLY A 114 -11.85 -10.36 30.89
C GLY A 114 -10.77 -11.38 31.29
N LEU A 115 -9.67 -11.47 30.54
CA LEU A 115 -8.53 -12.33 30.86
C LEU A 115 -7.50 -11.62 31.75
N GLN A 116 -7.61 -10.31 31.96
CA GLN A 116 -6.68 -9.54 32.76
C GLN A 116 -7.12 -9.51 34.23
N ALA A 117 -6.35 -10.16 35.10
CA ALA A 117 -6.55 -10.05 36.54
C ALA A 117 -5.98 -8.71 37.05
N VAL A 118 -6.83 -7.87 37.64
CA VAL A 118 -6.36 -6.66 38.33
C VAL A 118 -5.77 -7.07 39.67
N GLN A 119 -4.44 -6.91 39.83
CA GLN A 119 -3.73 -7.17 41.07
C GLN A 119 -3.47 -5.83 41.78
N ILE A 120 -3.75 -5.77 43.09
CA ILE A 120 -3.49 -4.59 43.93
C ILE A 120 -2.36 -4.95 44.91
N SER A 121 -1.37 -4.07 45.06
CA SER A 121 -0.25 -4.32 45.97
C SER A 121 -0.61 -4.04 47.43
N ASP A 122 -0.11 -4.85 48.36
CA ASP A 122 -0.31 -4.67 49.82
C ASP A 122 0.24 -3.35 50.37
N ASN A 123 1.17 -2.72 49.64
CA ASN A 123 1.72 -1.42 50.00
C ASN A 123 0.64 -0.32 49.99
N PHE A 124 -0.43 -0.47 49.19
CA PHE A 124 -1.55 0.46 49.24
C PHE A 124 -2.26 0.43 50.60
N ALA A 125 -2.43 -0.75 51.20
CA ALA A 125 -3.00 -0.89 52.53
C ALA A 125 -2.09 -0.24 53.58
N LYS A 126 -0.79 -0.57 53.57
CA LYS A 126 0.21 0.02 54.48
C LYS A 126 0.27 1.54 54.39
N LEU A 127 0.22 2.08 53.17
CA LEU A 127 0.22 3.52 52.94
C LEU A 127 -1.05 4.16 53.53
N SER A 128 -2.23 3.60 53.25
CA SER A 128 -3.50 4.13 53.74
C SER A 128 -3.55 4.16 55.28
N GLU A 129 -3.03 3.12 55.93
CA GLU A 129 -2.97 3.05 57.39
C GLU A 129 -1.98 4.07 57.97
N SER A 130 -0.78 4.19 57.38
CA SER A 130 0.21 5.16 57.84
C SER A 130 -0.28 6.60 57.73
N LEU A 131 -1.02 6.94 56.67
CA LEU A 131 -1.63 8.26 56.49
C LEU A 131 -2.71 8.53 57.55
N TYR A 132 -3.52 7.53 57.90
CA TYR A 132 -4.55 7.67 58.94
C TYR A 132 -3.93 7.93 60.32
N ILE A 133 -2.84 7.24 60.64
CA ILE A 133 -2.09 7.43 61.89
C ILE A 133 -1.44 8.83 61.90
N ALA A 134 -0.79 9.22 60.80
CA ALA A 134 -0.15 10.52 60.67
C ALA A 134 -1.15 11.67 60.81
N GLU A 135 -2.35 11.55 60.20
CA GLU A 135 -3.41 12.54 60.32
C GLU A 135 -3.87 12.69 61.77
N ARG A 136 -4.13 11.57 62.47
CA ARG A 136 -4.56 11.59 63.86
C ARG A 136 -3.53 12.28 64.75
N ALA A 137 -2.25 11.93 64.60
CA ALA A 137 -1.16 12.54 65.35
C ALA A 137 -1.05 14.05 65.07
N ALA A 138 -1.19 14.47 63.81
CA ALA A 138 -1.16 15.88 63.44
C ALA A 138 -2.31 16.68 64.07
N ARG A 139 -3.53 16.12 64.11
CA ARG A 139 -4.69 16.78 64.75
C ARG A 139 -4.51 16.95 66.25
N GLU A 140 -4.06 15.90 66.94
CA GLU A 140 -3.78 15.94 68.38
C GLU A 140 -2.70 16.98 68.72
N GLU A 141 -1.65 17.08 67.89
CA GLU A 141 -0.59 18.07 68.05
C GLU A 141 -1.09 19.51 67.83
N VAL A 142 -1.93 19.73 66.81
CA VAL A 142 -2.56 21.04 66.55
C VAL A 142 -3.46 21.45 67.71
N GLU A 143 -4.27 20.52 68.23
CA GLU A 143 -5.15 20.79 69.37
C GLU A 143 -4.34 21.13 70.63
N ARG A 144 -3.30 20.34 70.93
CA ARG A 144 -2.38 20.59 72.06
C ARG A 144 -1.72 21.97 71.94
N ARG A 145 -1.23 22.34 70.75
CA ARG A 145 -0.65 23.68 70.50
C ARG A 145 -1.68 24.79 70.68
N SER A 146 -2.91 24.59 70.21
CA SER A 146 -4.00 25.56 70.38
C SER A 146 -4.36 25.75 71.86
N GLN A 147 -4.40 24.67 72.65
CA GLN A 147 -4.65 24.74 74.10
C GLN A 147 -3.53 25.47 74.84
N LEU A 148 -2.26 25.26 74.47
CA LEU A 148 -1.12 25.99 75.05
C LEU A 148 -1.15 27.48 74.71
N GLN A 149 -1.51 27.86 73.49
CA GLN A 149 -1.61 29.28 73.08
C GLN A 149 -2.80 30.02 73.72
N LYS A 150 -3.83 29.30 74.18
CA LYS A 150 -5.00 29.87 74.85
C LYS A 150 -4.80 30.08 76.35
N LYS A 151 -3.75 29.50 76.95
CA LYS A 151 -3.33 29.73 78.33
C LYS A 151 -2.35 30.90 78.39
#